data_AF-A0A401QFG6-F1
#
_entry.id   AF-A0A401QFG6-F1
#
_cell.length_a   1.000
_cell.length_b   1.000
_cell.length_c   1.000
_cell.angle_alpha   90.00
_cell.angle_beta   90.00
_cell.angle_gamma   90.00
#
_symmetry.space_group_name_H-M   'P 1'
#
loop_
_entity.id
_entity.type
_entity.pdbx_description
1 polymer ?
#
loop_
_entity_poly.entity_id
_entity_poly.type
_entity_poly.pdbx_seq_one_letter_code
_entity_poly.pdbx_strand_id
1 'polypeptide(L)'
;MPLPCLWAMLCQCKISEDNPSVMLLSPIRDNSGAFPPELETPTDKRIFVLAAALRAGYEIERLYELTRIDKWFLYKMKNIVEYSMKLELFTKDELPRHDLLKAKCLGFSDKQIAVAIQSTELAVRRLRQEWKILPVVKQIDTVAAEWPAQTNYLYLTYNGEGHDVDFTKPH
;
A
#
# COMPACT_ATOMS: atom_id res chain seq x y z
N MET A 1 -3.73 16.89 1.78
CA MET A 1 -4.54 15.86 1.09
C MET A 1 -4.02 14.49 1.51
N PRO A 2 -4.83 13.63 2.15
CA PRO A 2 -4.30 12.44 2.77
C PRO A 2 -4.03 11.36 1.70
N LEU A 3 -2.88 10.70 1.83
CA LEU A 3 -2.37 9.59 1.01
C LEU A 3 -3.12 8.22 1.04
N PRO A 4 -4.27 7.97 1.71
CA PRO A 4 -4.86 6.62 1.74
C PRO A 4 -5.57 6.14 0.46
N CYS A 5 -6.02 7.03 -0.44
CA CYS A 5 -6.97 6.64 -1.49
C CYS A 5 -6.34 6.12 -2.79
N LEU A 6 -5.07 6.43 -3.07
CA LEU A 6 -4.40 5.98 -4.31
C LEU A 6 -4.10 4.48 -4.35
N TRP A 7 -4.28 3.75 -3.24
CA TRP A 7 -4.04 2.31 -3.17
C TRP A 7 -5.31 1.45 -3.28
N ALA A 8 -6.51 1.99 -3.02
CA ALA A 8 -7.75 1.24 -3.24
C ALA A 8 -7.93 0.84 -4.72
N MET A 9 -7.39 1.64 -5.65
CA MET A 9 -7.36 1.33 -7.08
C MET A 9 -6.31 0.27 -7.46
N LEU A 10 -5.32 -0.01 -6.61
CA LEU A 10 -4.38 -1.12 -6.85
C LEU A 10 -4.98 -2.50 -6.54
N CYS A 11 -6.20 -2.57 -5.98
CA CYS A 11 -6.90 -3.82 -5.66
C CYS A 11 -8.19 -4.08 -6.47
N GLN A 12 -8.61 -3.18 -7.35
CA GLN A 12 -9.68 -3.48 -8.33
C GLN A 12 -9.09 -4.05 -9.63
N CYS A 13 -8.21 -5.04 -9.49
CA CYS A 13 -8.09 -6.05 -10.54
C CYS A 13 -9.40 -6.84 -10.48
N LYS A 14 -10.29 -6.60 -11.45
CA LYS A 14 -11.40 -7.50 -11.70
C LYS A 14 -10.82 -8.91 -11.76
N ILE A 15 -11.40 -9.76 -10.94
CA ILE A 15 -11.38 -11.21 -11.03
C ILE A 15 -11.80 -11.55 -12.47
N SER A 16 -10.83 -11.74 -13.36
CA SER A 16 -10.98 -12.54 -14.57
C SER A 16 -10.06 -13.73 -14.37
N GLU A 17 -10.61 -14.91 -14.65
CA GLU A 17 -10.17 -16.25 -14.25
C GLU A 17 -8.83 -16.73 -14.83
N ASP A 18 -7.92 -15.83 -15.19
CA ASP A 18 -6.65 -16.17 -15.79
C ASP A 18 -5.51 -15.96 -14.79
N ASN A 19 -5.18 -17.06 -14.12
CA ASN A 19 -3.87 -17.42 -13.61
C ASN A 19 -3.09 -16.32 -12.81
N PRO A 20 -2.98 -16.44 -11.47
CA PRO A 20 -2.31 -15.45 -10.60
C PRO A 20 -0.81 -15.26 -10.86
N SER A 21 -0.24 -16.00 -11.81
CA SER A 21 1.17 -15.95 -12.20
C SER A 21 1.47 -14.90 -13.28
N VAL A 22 0.47 -14.34 -13.96
CA VAL A 22 0.68 -13.73 -15.29
C VAL A 22 0.82 -12.19 -15.27
N MET A 23 0.35 -11.48 -14.22
CA MET A 23 0.47 -10.01 -14.16
C MET A 23 1.69 -9.46 -13.39
N LEU A 24 2.53 -10.32 -12.82
CA LEU A 24 3.82 -9.95 -12.23
C LEU A 24 5.02 -10.27 -13.14
N LEU A 25 4.77 -10.76 -14.36
CA LEU A 25 5.80 -11.34 -15.23
C LEU A 25 5.59 -11.03 -16.72
N SER A 26 5.26 -9.79 -17.10
CA SER A 26 5.94 -9.30 -18.30
C SER A 26 7.32 -8.84 -17.84
N PRO A 27 8.40 -9.54 -18.22
CA PRO A 27 9.72 -9.02 -17.92
C PRO A 27 9.83 -7.69 -18.63
N ILE A 28 9.84 -6.56 -17.90
CA ILE A 28 10.38 -5.29 -18.40
C ILE A 28 11.92 -5.42 -18.44
N ARG A 29 12.40 -6.54 -18.97
CA ARG A 29 13.75 -6.78 -19.44
C ARG A 29 13.63 -6.98 -20.94
N ASP A 30 13.13 -5.96 -21.60
CA ASP A 30 13.46 -5.79 -23.00
C ASP A 30 14.96 -5.47 -23.00
N ASN A 31 15.77 -6.40 -23.49
CA ASN A 31 17.22 -6.27 -23.69
C ASN A 31 17.60 -5.12 -24.67
N SER A 32 16.63 -4.26 -25.04
CA SER A 32 16.72 -3.15 -25.98
C SER A 32 16.86 -1.79 -25.29
N GLY A 33 16.77 -1.69 -23.96
CA GLY A 33 16.83 -0.40 -23.26
C GLY A 33 15.68 0.57 -23.61
N ALA A 34 14.66 0.07 -24.31
CA ALA A 34 13.49 0.84 -24.70
C ALA A 34 12.48 0.86 -23.54
N PHE A 35 11.96 2.04 -23.23
CA PHE A 35 10.97 2.22 -22.18
C PHE A 35 9.58 1.82 -22.69
N PRO A 36 8.73 1.20 -21.84
CA PRO A 36 7.35 0.94 -22.22
C PRO A 36 6.66 2.28 -22.56
N PRO A 37 6.03 2.42 -23.74
CA PRO A 37 5.34 3.65 -24.17
C PRO A 37 4.23 4.07 -23.19
N GLU A 38 3.77 3.16 -22.34
CA GLU A 38 2.78 3.36 -21.28
C GLU A 38 3.27 4.23 -20.12
N LEU A 39 4.58 4.49 -19.99
CA LEU A 39 5.10 5.44 -19.00
C LEU A 39 5.00 6.90 -19.49
N GLU A 40 5.24 7.11 -20.78
CA GLU A 40 5.18 8.42 -21.44
C GLU A 40 3.72 8.84 -21.70
N THR A 41 2.88 7.88 -22.09
CA THR A 41 1.46 8.12 -22.36
C THR A 41 0.62 7.96 -21.08
N PRO A 42 -0.18 8.97 -20.68
CA PRO A 42 -1.02 8.86 -19.50
C PRO A 42 -2.17 7.88 -19.77
N THR A 43 -2.05 6.67 -19.23
CA THR A 43 -3.07 5.62 -19.28
C THR A 43 -3.64 5.32 -17.90
N ASP A 44 -4.79 4.66 -17.84
CA ASP A 44 -5.38 4.12 -16.60
C ASP A 44 -4.47 3.09 -15.92
N LYS A 45 -3.62 2.39 -16.69
CA LYS A 45 -2.68 1.39 -16.20
C LYS A 45 -1.35 1.97 -15.69
N ARG A 46 -1.12 3.27 -15.85
CA ARG A 46 0.18 3.93 -15.58
C ARG A 46 0.73 3.65 -14.18
N ILE A 47 -0.13 3.62 -13.17
CA ILE A 47 0.27 3.38 -11.77
C ILE A 47 0.85 1.97 -11.59
N PHE A 48 0.31 0.97 -12.29
CA PHE A 48 0.80 -0.40 -12.24
C PHE A 48 2.14 -0.54 -12.97
N VAL A 49 2.28 0.10 -14.14
CA VAL A 49 3.54 0.12 -14.89
C VAL A 49 4.64 0.81 -14.07
N LEU A 50 4.31 1.90 -13.36
CA LEU A 50 5.24 2.57 -12.45
C LEU A 50 5.69 1.66 -11.30
N ALA A 51 4.77 0.92 -10.68
CA ALA A 51 5.12 -0.03 -9.63
C ALA A 51 6.03 -1.15 -10.16
N ALA A 52 5.75 -1.67 -11.35
CA ALA A 52 6.60 -2.67 -12.00
C ALA A 52 7.99 -2.13 -12.36
N ALA A 53 8.08 -0.90 -12.88
CA ALA A 53 9.36 -0.24 -13.19
C ALA A 53 10.19 0.01 -11.91
N LEU A 54 9.56 0.47 -10.83
CA LEU A 54 10.23 0.63 -9.54
C LEU A 54 10.73 -0.71 -8.99
N ARG A 55 9.95 -1.78 -9.13
CA ARG A 55 10.34 -3.14 -8.73
C ARG A 55 11.49 -3.68 -9.58
N ALA A 56 11.54 -3.30 -10.86
CA ALA A 56 12.62 -3.64 -11.79
C ALA A 56 13.90 -2.81 -11.55
N GLY A 57 13.90 -1.85 -10.62
CA GLY A 57 15.08 -1.09 -10.21
C GLY A 57 15.34 0.18 -11.01
N TYR A 58 14.32 0.74 -11.68
CA TYR A 58 14.47 2.01 -12.42
C TYR A 58 14.75 3.18 -11.48
N GLU A 59 15.59 4.11 -11.93
CA GLU A 59 15.92 5.32 -11.16
C GLU A 59 14.76 6.33 -11.15
N ILE A 60 14.62 7.04 -10.03
CA ILE A 60 13.54 8.02 -9.82
C ILE A 60 13.68 9.20 -10.77
N GLU A 61 14.92 9.64 -11.03
CA GLU A 61 15.30 10.66 -12.00
C GLU A 61 14.72 10.32 -13.38
N ARG A 62 14.92 9.08 -13.82
CA ARG A 62 14.46 8.63 -15.13
C ARG A 62 12.94 8.54 -15.20
N LEU A 63 12.29 8.02 -14.15
CA LEU A 63 10.83 7.98 -14.08
C LEU A 63 10.21 9.37 -14.05
N TYR A 64 10.86 10.34 -13.42
CA TYR A 64 10.44 11.74 -13.43
C TYR A 64 10.49 12.34 -14.83
N GLU A 65 11.56 12.11 -15.59
CA GLU A 65 11.69 12.61 -16.97
C GLU A 65 10.57 12.11 -17.88
N LEU A 66 10.24 10.82 -17.77
CA LEU A 66 9.22 10.16 -18.57
C LEU A 66 7.81 10.56 -18.15
N THR A 67 7.56 10.64 -16.84
CA THR A 67 6.19 10.77 -16.33
C THR A 67 5.77 12.18 -15.93
N ARG A 68 6.75 13.04 -15.60
CA ARG A 68 6.57 14.35 -14.96
C ARG A 68 5.84 14.29 -13.61
N ILE A 69 5.73 13.11 -13.00
CA ILE A 69 5.22 12.95 -11.63
C ILE A 69 6.29 13.43 -10.67
N ASP A 70 5.94 14.31 -9.73
CA ASP A 70 6.89 14.84 -8.76
C ASP A 70 7.67 13.73 -8.03
N LYS A 71 8.98 13.93 -7.90
CA LYS A 71 9.90 12.95 -7.30
C LYS A 71 9.46 12.52 -5.92
N TRP A 72 8.85 13.40 -5.13
CA TRP A 72 8.34 13.09 -3.80
C TRP A 72 7.35 11.92 -3.84
N PHE A 73 6.40 11.91 -4.79
CA PHE A 73 5.47 10.80 -4.95
C PHE A 73 6.17 9.52 -5.41
N LEU A 74 7.12 9.63 -6.34
CA LEU A 74 7.90 8.50 -6.82
C LEU A 74 8.71 7.86 -5.68
N TYR A 75 9.30 8.65 -4.78
CA TYR A 75 9.95 8.13 -3.57
C TYR A 75 8.96 7.43 -2.62
N LYS A 76 7.74 7.97 -2.44
CA LYS A 76 6.72 7.28 -1.64
C LYS A 76 6.31 5.95 -2.25
N MET A 77 6.13 5.88 -3.56
CA MET A 77 5.84 4.62 -4.26
C MET A 77 7.00 3.64 -4.15
N LYS A 78 8.24 4.11 -4.32
CA LYS A 78 9.45 3.29 -4.15
C LYS A 78 9.52 2.66 -2.76
N ASN A 79 9.26 3.44 -1.70
CA ASN A 79 9.24 2.92 -0.34
C ASN A 79 8.22 1.78 -0.16
N ILE A 80 7.04 1.87 -0.79
CA ILE A 80 6.02 0.82 -0.72
C ILE A 80 6.50 -0.43 -1.48
N VAL A 81 7.04 -0.27 -2.69
CA VAL A 81 7.54 -1.38 -3.52
C VAL A 81 8.72 -2.09 -2.85
N GLU A 82 9.69 -1.35 -2.33
CA GLU A 82 10.82 -1.92 -1.59
C GLU A 82 10.35 -2.68 -0.35
N TYR A 83 9.33 -2.16 0.34
CA TYR A 83 8.76 -2.85 1.50
C TYR A 83 8.01 -4.13 1.10
N SER A 84 7.33 -4.14 -0.05
CA SER A 84 6.70 -5.37 -0.55
C SER A 84 7.74 -6.44 -0.86
N MET A 85 8.86 -6.05 -1.49
CA MET A 85 9.98 -6.96 -1.75
C MET A 85 10.62 -7.46 -0.45
N LYS A 86 10.74 -6.59 0.57
CA LYS A 86 11.20 -6.99 1.90
C LYS A 86 10.26 -8.04 2.52
N LEU A 87 8.95 -7.86 2.40
CA LEU A 87 7.96 -8.80 2.96
C LEU A 87 8.06 -10.20 2.33
N GLU A 88 8.42 -10.29 1.05
CA GLU A 88 8.63 -11.56 0.35
C GLU A 88 9.82 -12.37 0.87
N LEU A 89 10.72 -11.77 1.65
CA LEU A 89 11.84 -12.46 2.29
C LEU A 89 11.43 -13.22 3.55
N PHE A 90 10.24 -12.94 4.09
CA PHE A 90 9.76 -13.59 5.31
C PHE A 90 8.80 -14.73 4.98
N THR A 91 8.87 -15.79 5.78
CA THR A 91 7.79 -16.78 5.86
C THR A 91 6.81 -16.40 6.98
N LYS A 92 5.64 -17.06 7.01
CA LYS A 92 4.58 -16.81 8.00
C LYS A 92 5.10 -16.80 9.45
N ASP A 93 5.94 -17.76 9.81
CA ASP A 93 6.40 -17.96 11.18
C ASP A 93 7.59 -17.05 11.55
N GLU A 94 8.17 -16.38 10.56
CA GLU A 94 9.35 -15.52 10.71
C GLU A 94 9.01 -14.03 10.65
N LEU A 95 7.78 -13.65 10.28
CA LEU A 95 7.39 -12.24 10.13
C LEU A 95 7.45 -11.52 11.49
N PRO A 96 8.34 -10.55 11.70
CA PRO A 96 8.42 -9.86 12.98
C PRO A 96 7.22 -8.96 13.23
N ARG A 97 6.79 -8.82 14.49
CA ARG A 97 5.69 -7.93 14.89
C ARG A 97 5.86 -6.50 14.40
N HIS A 98 7.08 -5.97 14.46
CA HIS A 98 7.37 -4.60 14.04
C HIS A 98 7.21 -4.43 12.52
N ASP A 99 7.57 -5.44 11.72
CA ASP A 99 7.41 -5.44 10.27
C ASP A 99 5.94 -5.52 9.87
N LEU A 100 5.15 -6.34 10.58
CA LEU A 100 3.71 -6.41 10.36
C LEU A 100 3.05 -5.05 10.66
N LEU A 101 3.37 -4.42 11.79
CA LEU A 101 2.86 -3.09 12.12
C LEU A 101 3.26 -2.05 11.06
N LYS A 102 4.53 -2.03 10.66
CA LYS A 102 5.04 -1.11 9.64
C LYS A 102 4.35 -1.31 8.29
N ALA A 103 4.10 -2.56 7.88
CA ALA A 103 3.33 -2.87 6.67
C ALA A 103 1.90 -2.28 6.78
N LYS A 104 1.23 -2.44 7.92
CA LYS A 104 -0.10 -1.84 8.13
C LYS A 104 -0.06 -0.30 8.09
N CYS A 105 0.95 0.32 8.69
CA CYS A 105 1.18 1.77 8.63
C CYS A 105 1.42 2.30 7.21
N LEU A 106 2.07 1.49 6.35
CA LEU A 106 2.29 1.78 4.94
C LEU A 106 1.05 1.54 4.05
N GLY A 107 -0.02 0.98 4.61
CA GLY A 107 -1.29 0.76 3.90
C GLY A 107 -1.48 -0.64 3.30
N PHE A 108 -0.62 -1.61 3.62
CA PHE A 108 -0.78 -2.98 3.12
C PHE A 108 -2.03 -3.66 3.69
N SER A 109 -2.81 -4.31 2.82
CA SER A 109 -3.93 -5.15 3.24
C SER A 109 -3.46 -6.49 3.80
N ASP A 110 -4.29 -7.15 4.61
CA ASP A 110 -3.97 -8.48 5.15
C ASP A 110 -3.80 -9.50 4.01
N LYS A 111 -4.56 -9.35 2.92
CA LYS A 111 -4.42 -10.13 1.67
C LYS A 111 -3.06 -9.93 1.00
N GLN A 112 -2.59 -8.69 0.88
CA GLN A 112 -1.29 -8.41 0.23
C GLN A 112 -0.13 -8.98 1.03
N ILE A 113 -0.17 -8.85 2.35
CA ILE A 113 0.83 -9.44 3.25
C ILE A 113 0.80 -10.95 3.15
N ALA A 114 -0.41 -11.56 3.13
CA ALA A 114 -0.56 -13.00 2.99
C ALA A 114 0.03 -13.55 1.69
N VAL A 115 -0.17 -12.85 0.56
CA VAL A 115 0.44 -13.22 -0.72
C VAL A 115 1.98 -13.14 -0.64
N ALA A 116 2.53 -12.09 -0.04
CA ALA A 116 3.98 -11.90 0.07
C ALA A 116 4.67 -13.00 0.90
N ILE A 117 4.08 -13.39 2.04
CA ILE A 117 4.64 -14.40 2.95
C ILE A 117 4.15 -15.83 2.69
N GLN A 118 3.46 -16.06 1.57
CA GLN A 118 2.87 -17.35 1.16
C GLN A 118 1.94 -17.96 2.23
N SER A 119 1.08 -17.13 2.82
CA SER A 119 0.09 -17.53 3.82
C SER A 119 -1.35 -17.21 3.37
N THR A 120 -2.32 -17.42 4.27
CA THR A 120 -3.72 -17.07 4.03
C THR A 120 -4.07 -15.74 4.70
N GLU A 121 -4.99 -14.98 4.10
CA GLU A 121 -5.47 -13.72 4.67
C GLU A 121 -6.01 -13.89 6.10
N LEU A 122 -6.73 -14.99 6.34
CA LEU A 122 -7.26 -15.29 7.67
C LEU A 122 -6.16 -15.52 8.71
N ALA A 123 -5.06 -16.17 8.32
CA ALA A 123 -3.92 -16.39 9.22
C ALA A 123 -3.24 -15.07 9.60
N VAL A 124 -2.99 -14.20 8.62
CA VAL A 124 -2.41 -12.86 8.86
C VAL A 124 -3.34 -12.03 9.76
N ARG A 125 -4.65 -12.09 9.52
CA ARG A 125 -5.64 -11.38 10.35
C ARG A 125 -5.62 -11.86 11.81
N ARG A 126 -5.56 -13.18 12.04
CA ARG A 126 -5.49 -13.76 13.40
C ARG A 126 -4.21 -13.31 14.12
N LEU A 127 -3.06 -13.45 13.46
CA LEU A 127 -1.77 -13.00 13.99
C LEU A 127 -1.79 -11.50 14.37
N ARG A 128 -2.36 -10.69 13.48
CA ARG A 128 -2.52 -9.24 13.69
C ARG A 128 -3.38 -8.93 14.93
N GLN A 129 -4.48 -9.67 15.14
CA GLN A 129 -5.35 -9.53 16.30
C GLN A 129 -4.68 -10.00 17.59
N GLU A 130 -3.99 -11.14 17.57
CA GLU A 130 -3.22 -11.68 18.71
C GLU A 130 -2.16 -10.68 19.19
N TRP A 131 -1.50 -9.99 18.26
CA TRP A 131 -0.49 -8.97 18.57
C TRP A 131 -1.05 -7.58 18.86
N LYS A 132 -2.39 -7.46 18.91
CA LYS A 132 -3.13 -6.22 19.17
C LYS A 132 -2.76 -5.09 18.19
N ILE A 133 -2.47 -5.43 16.93
CA ILE A 133 -2.25 -4.47 15.85
C ILE A 133 -3.60 -4.13 15.23
N LEU A 134 -4.29 -3.19 15.86
CA LEU A 134 -5.61 -2.74 15.43
C LEU A 134 -5.54 -1.30 14.93
N PRO A 135 -6.33 -0.93 13.91
CA PRO A 135 -6.44 0.46 13.51
C PRO A 135 -7.16 1.24 14.62
N VAL A 136 -6.79 2.50 14.75
CA VAL A 136 -7.47 3.46 15.62
C VAL A 136 -8.45 4.32 14.82
N VAL A 137 -9.47 4.83 15.51
CA VAL A 137 -10.49 5.71 14.92
C VAL A 137 -10.08 7.14 15.22
N LYS A 138 -9.94 7.94 14.16
CA LYS A 138 -9.55 9.34 14.24
C LYS A 138 -10.63 10.24 13.64
N GLN A 139 -10.78 11.43 14.20
CA GLN A 139 -11.74 12.42 13.75
C GLN A 139 -11.09 13.43 12.81
N ILE A 140 -11.83 13.87 11.79
CA ILE A 140 -11.38 14.88 10.85
C ILE A 140 -11.82 16.24 11.39
N ASP A 141 -10.88 16.91 12.05
CA ASP A 141 -11.06 18.25 12.56
C ASP A 141 -10.45 19.22 11.55
N THR A 142 -11.23 20.19 11.08
CA THR A 142 -10.76 21.20 10.10
C THR A 142 -9.59 22.05 10.62
N VAL A 143 -9.34 22.00 11.93
CA VAL A 143 -8.35 22.79 12.68
C VAL A 143 -7.30 21.90 13.37
N ALA A 144 -7.06 20.69 12.88
CA ALA A 144 -6.02 19.78 13.41
C ALA A 144 -6.08 19.57 14.94
N ALA A 145 -7.30 19.36 15.46
CA ALA A 145 -7.60 19.17 16.88
C ALA A 145 -7.39 20.39 17.80
N GLU A 146 -7.27 21.62 17.27
CA GLU A 146 -7.25 22.84 18.10
C GLU A 146 -8.58 23.07 18.83
N TRP A 147 -9.70 22.74 18.17
CA TRP A 147 -11.05 22.85 18.71
C TRP A 147 -11.78 21.51 18.59
N PRO A 148 -12.58 21.12 19.60
CA PRO A 148 -13.32 19.87 19.56
C PRO A 148 -14.34 19.90 18.41
N ALA A 149 -14.25 18.93 17.51
CA ALA A 149 -15.20 18.83 16.41
C ALA A 149 -16.57 18.37 16.89
N GLN A 150 -17.60 19.04 16.39
CA GLN A 150 -19.00 18.74 16.71
C GLN A 150 -19.58 17.60 15.85
N THR A 151 -18.88 17.17 14.80
CA THR A 151 -19.35 16.22 13.80
C THR A 151 -18.51 14.95 13.76
N ASN A 152 -19.14 13.78 13.78
CA ASN A 152 -18.46 12.48 13.74
C ASN A 152 -17.99 12.10 12.32
N TYR A 153 -17.09 12.89 11.73
CA TYR A 153 -16.44 12.53 10.47
C TYR A 153 -15.15 11.76 10.75
N LEU A 154 -15.18 10.44 10.57
CA LEU A 154 -14.17 9.52 11.10
C LEU A 154 -13.38 8.80 9.99
N TYR A 155 -12.13 8.47 10.28
CA TYR A 155 -11.31 7.58 9.47
C TYR A 155 -10.50 6.60 10.34
N LEU A 156 -10.08 5.50 9.72
CA LEU A 156 -9.24 4.49 10.36
C LEU A 156 -7.77 4.69 9.96
N THR A 157 -6.87 4.58 10.93
CA THR A 157 -5.43 4.65 10.67
C THR A 157 -4.68 3.69 11.59
N TYR A 158 -3.58 3.13 11.09
CA TYR A 158 -2.58 2.44 11.92
C TYR A 158 -1.50 3.39 12.43
N ASN A 159 -1.47 4.63 11.91
CA ASN A 159 -0.53 5.68 12.31
C ASN A 159 -1.18 6.57 13.37
N GLY A 160 -1.43 6.03 14.56
CA GLY A 160 -2.02 6.79 15.64
C GLY A 160 -2.07 6.01 16.95
N GLU A 161 -2.20 6.75 18.04
CA GLU A 161 -2.35 6.23 19.38
C GLU A 161 -3.75 6.59 19.89
N GLY A 162 -4.47 5.59 20.42
CA GLY A 162 -5.82 5.76 20.98
C GLY A 162 -6.90 6.13 19.95
N HIS A 163 -8.16 5.97 20.34
CA HIS A 163 -9.32 6.41 19.56
C HIS A 163 -9.71 7.83 20.00
N ASP A 164 -10.13 8.67 19.06
CA ASP A 164 -10.61 10.03 19.36
C ASP A 164 -12.08 10.06 19.85
N VAL A 165 -12.76 8.91 19.80
CA VAL A 165 -14.17 8.75 20.18
C VAL A 165 -14.35 7.57 21.12
N ASP A 166 -15.34 7.68 22.01
CA ASP A 166 -15.77 6.61 22.92
C ASP A 166 -16.79 5.69 22.27
N PHE A 167 -16.64 4.38 22.49
CA PHE A 167 -17.56 3.34 21.98
C PHE A 167 -18.55 2.84 23.03
N THR A 168 -18.83 3.64 24.06
CA THR A 168 -19.65 3.24 25.21
C THR A 168 -21.16 3.31 24.94
N LYS A 169 -21.60 3.94 23.84
CA LYS A 169 -23.02 4.06 23.50
C LYS A 169 -23.52 2.79 22.80
N PRO A 170 -24.57 2.12 23.33
CA PRO A 170 -25.22 1.03 22.60
C PRO A 170 -25.91 1.58 21.34
N HIS A 171 -25.91 0.76 20.28
CA HIS A 171 -26.60 1.04 19.02
C HIS A 171 -28.11 0.86 19.14
#